data_AF-A0A194QIJ0-F1
#
_entry.id   AF-A0A194QIJ0-F1
#
_cell.length_a   1.000
_cell.length_b   1.000
_cell.length_c   1.000
_cell.angle_alpha   90.00
_cell.angle_beta   90.00
_cell.angle_gamma   90.00
#
_symmetry.space_group_name_H-M   'P 1'
#
loop_
_entity.id
_entity.type
_entity.pdbx_description
1 polymer ?
#
loop_
_entity_poly.entity_id
_entity_poly.type
_entity_poly.pdbx_seq_one_letter_code
_entity_poly.pdbx_strand_id
1 'polypeptide(L)' 'MFADSRTDGFDAIIRKRCASLLRRVRDSPNRILSALTERWDSAMLEHWIHLHVD' A
#
# COMPACT_ATOMS: atom_id res chain seq x y z
N MET A 1 -28.04 -2.67 1.81
CA MET A 1 -26.70 -2.41 2.42
C MET A 1 -25.63 -2.87 1.41
N PHE A 2 -24.43 -2.28 1.34
CA PHE A 2 -23.41 -2.61 0.30
C PHE A 2 -23.13 -4.12 0.12
N ALA A 3 -23.28 -4.92 1.18
CA ALA A 3 -23.20 -6.38 1.13
C ALA A 3 -24.31 -7.05 0.29
N ASP A 4 -25.53 -6.50 0.30
CA ASP A 4 -26.70 -6.99 -0.45
C ASP A 4 -26.56 -6.71 -1.96
N SER A 5 -25.90 -5.60 -2.31
CA SER A 5 -25.61 -5.22 -3.70
C SER A 5 -24.32 -5.84 -4.25
N ARG A 6 -23.62 -6.68 -3.46
CA ARG A 6 -22.27 -7.23 -3.79
C ARG A 6 -21.28 -6.15 -4.24
N THR A 7 -21.45 -4.92 -3.77
CA THR A 7 -20.57 -3.80 -4.06
C THR A 7 -19.71 -3.50 -2.85
N ASP A 8 -18.42 -3.31 -3.06
CA ASP A 8 -17.53 -2.91 -1.99
C ASP A 8 -17.87 -1.47 -1.56
N GLY A 9 -18.03 -1.26 -0.26
CA GLY A 9 -18.04 0.09 0.30
C GLY A 9 -16.67 0.77 0.14
N PHE A 10 -16.63 2.09 0.31
CA PHE A 10 -15.41 2.89 0.16
C PHE A 10 -14.20 2.31 0.91
N ASP A 11 -14.35 1.99 2.20
CA ASP A 11 -13.26 1.44 3.01
C ASP A 11 -12.76 0.08 2.48
N ALA A 12 -13.67 -0.74 1.96
CA ALA A 12 -13.31 -2.03 1.37
C ALA A 12 -12.53 -1.84 0.07
N ILE A 13 -12.90 -0.86 -0.77
CA ILE A 13 -12.16 -0.49 -1.98
C ILE A 13 -10.75 0.00 -1.62
N ILE A 14 -10.63 0.92 -0.67
CA ILE A 14 -9.33 1.45 -0.23
C ILE A 14 -8.44 0.31 0.29
N ARG A 15 -8.94 -0.56 1.16
CA ARG A 15 -8.19 -1.73 1.65
C ARG A 15 -7.74 -2.66 0.53
N LYS A 16 -8.62 -3.02 -0.41
CA LYS A 16 -8.27 -3.88 -1.56
C LYS A 16 -7.20 -3.23 -2.43
N ARG A 17 -7.27 -1.92 -2.65
CA ARG A 17 -6.26 -1.16 -3.40
C ARG A 17 -4.90 -1.17 -2.70
N CYS A 18 -4.87 -0.88 -1.40
CA CYS A 18 -3.65 -0.93 -0.59
C CYS A 18 -3.01 -2.33 -0.61
N ALA A 19 -3.81 -3.38 -0.40
CA ALA A 19 -3.33 -4.76 -0.42
C ALA A 19 -2.76 -5.16 -1.80
N SER A 20 -3.43 -4.80 -2.88
CA SER A 20 -2.96 -5.03 -4.25
C SER A 20 -1.63 -4.33 -4.52
N LEU A 21 -1.51 -3.06 -4.09
CA LEU A 21 -0.27 -2.30 -4.23
C LEU A 21 0.87 -2.94 -3.43
N LEU A 22 0.64 -3.25 -2.15
CA LEU A 22 1.65 -3.89 -1.30
C LEU A 22 2.13 -5.22 -1.87
N ARG A 23 1.22 -6.04 -2.42
CA ARG A 23 1.59 -7.29 -3.08
C ARG A 23 2.53 -7.04 -4.27
N ARG A 24 2.21 -6.08 -5.13
CA ARG A 24 3.06 -5.72 -6.28
C ARG A 24 4.44 -5.21 -5.89
N VAL A 25 4.53 -4.44 -4.80
CA VAL A 25 5.82 -3.95 -4.29
C VAL A 25 6.66 -5.11 -3.75
N ARG A 26 6.05 -6.02 -2.97
CA ARG A 26 6.72 -7.21 -2.40
C ARG A 26 7.17 -8.21 -3.46
N ASP A 27 6.32 -8.47 -4.47
CA ASP A 27 6.63 -9.41 -5.55
C ASP A 27 7.59 -8.82 -6.60
N SER A 28 7.96 -7.54 -6.48
CA SER A 28 8.84 -6.89 -7.44
C SER A 28 10.28 -7.40 -7.29
N PRO A 29 10.98 -7.70 -8.41
CA PRO A 29 12.42 -7.98 -8.36
C PRO A 29 13.27 -6.73 -8.02
N ASN A 30 12.65 -5.55 -7.90
CA ASN A 30 13.34 -4.32 -7.53
C ASN A 30 13.74 -4.37 -6.05
N ARG A 31 15.04 -4.56 -5.80
CA ARG A 31 15.61 -4.69 -4.46
C ARG A 31 15.39 -3.45 -3.57
N ILE A 32 15.27 -2.26 -4.16
CA ILE A 32 14.96 -1.02 -3.42
C ILE A 32 13.53 -1.10 -2.85
N LEU A 33 12.58 -1.49 -3.70
CA LEU A 33 11.18 -1.66 -3.30
C LEU A 33 11.02 -2.80 -2.29
N SER A 34 11.76 -3.89 -2.47
CA SER A 34 11.75 -5.02 -1.54
C SER A 34 12.29 -4.60 -0.15
N ALA A 35 13.42 -3.87 -0.09
CA ALA A 35 13.98 -3.35 1.15
C ALA A 35 13.01 -2.42 1.90
N LEU A 36 12.24 -1.60 1.18
CA LEU A 36 11.19 -0.76 1.77
C LEU A 36 10.06 -1.58 2.39
N THR A 37 9.71 -2.73 1.80
CA THR A 37 8.65 -3.60 2.35
C THR A 37 9.08 -4.37 3.60
N GLU A 38 10.38 -4.65 3.73
CA GLU A 38 10.97 -5.30 4.90
C GLU A 38 11.22 -4.30 6.04
N ARG A 39 11.55 -3.05 5.72
CA ARG A 39 11.89 -1.99 6.67
C ARG A 39 10.98 -0.78 6.54
N TRP A 40 9.81 -0.91 7.15
CA TRP A 40 8.83 0.16 7.27
C TRP A 40 9.30 1.35 8.10
N ASP A 41 10.38 1.19 8.87
CA ASP A 41 11.04 2.19 9.69
C ASP A 41 12.26 2.83 8.99
N SER A 42 12.39 2.70 7.67
CA SER A 42 13.53 3.28 6.95
C SER A 42 13.41 4.80 6.81
N ALA A 43 14.52 5.52 7.04
CA ALA A 43 14.61 6.97 6.85
C ALA A 43 14.23 7.41 5.42
N MET A 44 14.42 6.53 4.42
CA MET A 44 13.99 6.78 3.05
C MET A 44 12.46 6.80 2.92
N LEU A 45 11.76 5.85 3.55
CA LEU A 45 10.30 5.83 3.56
C LEU A 45 9.73 7.01 4.32
N GLU A 46 10.31 7.33 5.49
CA GLU A 46 9.93 8.49 6.29
C GLU A 46 10.06 9.80 5.48
N HIS A 47 11.21 10.00 4.82
CA HIS A 47 11.44 11.17 3.98
C HIS A 47 10.44 11.26 2.82
N TRP A 48 10.15 10.14 2.15
CA TRP A 48 9.18 10.13 1.06
C TRP A 48 7.74 10.36 1.53
N ILE A 49 7.35 9.83 2.69
CA ILE A 49 6.04 10.12 3.29
C ILE A 49 5.94 11.63 3.55
N HIS A 50 6.97 12.22 4.15
CA HIS A 50 6.97 13.65 4.44
C HIS A 50 6.86 14.50 3.17
N LEU A 51 7.49 14.11 2.07
CA LEU A 51 7.41 14.84 0.79
C LEU A 51 6.05 14.76 0.08
N HIS A 52 5.21 13.76 0.38
CA HIS A 52 4.01 13.46 -0.43
C HIS A 52 2.69 13.48 0.35
N VAL A 53 2.73 13.62 1.69
CA VAL A 53 1.55 13.59 2.57
C VAL A 53 1.36 14.93 3.29
N ASP A 54 1.72 16.03 2.64
CA ASP A 54 1.33 17.39 3.08
C ASP A 54 -0.20 17.57 3.04
#